data_AF-A0A937XNV7-F1
#
_entry.id   AF-A0A937XNV7-F1
#
_cell.length_a   1.000
_cell.length_b   1.000
_cell.length_c   1.000
_cell.angle_alpha   90.00
_cell.angle_beta   90.00
_cell.angle_gamma   90.00
#
_symmetry.space_group_name_H-M   'P 1'
#
loop_
_entity.id
_entity.type
_entity.pdbx_description
1 polymer ?
#
loop_
_entity_poly.entity_id
_entity_poly.type
_entity_poly.pdbx_seq_one_letter_code
_entity_poly.pdbx_strand_id
1 'polypeptide(L)'
;MTEHNNEFDVAQTVRTTDPGAVSAEVNRIFLKLYPESRTESLDKASSDATAMYRGDFAGFHACDTSYHDIQHVLDVSLAMARLIDGYERTRVGVERIDEQLFKLGVVTALFHDIGYLRKVDDKPVPNGAAFTLIHVSRGAEFLRQ
;
A
#
# COMPACT_ATOMS: atom_id res chain seq x y z
N MET A 1 22.61 22.04 -7.84
CA MET A 1 21.70 20.91 -8.10
C MET A 1 20.90 20.70 -6.85
N THR A 2 19.61 21.05 -6.86
CA THR A 2 18.69 20.66 -5.79
C THR A 2 18.60 19.14 -5.81
N GLU A 3 19.16 18.48 -4.81
CA GLU A 3 18.92 17.06 -4.58
C GLU A 3 17.40 16.88 -4.51
N HIS A 4 16.83 16.15 -5.46
CA HIS A 4 15.45 15.72 -5.35
C HIS A 4 15.42 14.73 -4.19
N ASN A 5 14.91 15.18 -3.05
CA ASN A 5 14.73 14.34 -1.89
C ASN A 5 13.62 13.32 -2.19
N ASN A 6 13.96 12.04 -2.24
CA ASN A 6 13.01 10.96 -2.48
C ASN A 6 12.12 10.67 -1.25
N GLU A 7 12.20 11.45 -0.18
CA GLU A 7 11.32 11.30 0.98
C GLU A 7 9.87 11.73 0.73
N PHE A 8 9.62 12.50 -0.32
CA PHE A 8 8.29 13.03 -0.66
C PHE A 8 7.79 12.49 -1.99
N ASP A 9 6.47 12.47 -2.13
CA ASP A 9 5.79 12.19 -3.38
C ASP A 9 6.19 13.17 -4.50
N VAL A 10 5.84 12.83 -5.74
CA VAL A 10 6.18 13.65 -6.92
C VAL A 10 5.63 15.09 -6.87
N ALA A 11 4.56 15.34 -6.12
CA ALA A 11 4.00 16.69 -5.94
C ALA A 11 4.66 17.46 -4.77
N GLN A 12 5.57 16.82 -4.02
CA GLN A 12 6.27 17.39 -2.86
C GLN A 12 5.31 17.87 -1.75
N THR A 13 4.27 17.07 -1.50
CA THR A 13 3.17 17.39 -0.56
C THR A 13 2.99 16.37 0.55
N VAL A 14 3.41 15.13 0.33
CA VAL A 14 3.24 13.99 1.25
C VAL A 14 4.58 13.31 1.41
N ARG A 15 5.01 13.10 2.66
CA ARG A 15 6.25 12.37 2.96
C ARG A 15 5.99 10.87 2.85
N THR A 16 6.49 10.22 1.80
CA THR A 16 6.20 8.81 1.49
C THR A 16 7.08 7.83 2.25
N THR A 17 8.10 8.33 2.95
CA THR A 17 8.84 7.59 4.00
C THR A 17 8.10 7.50 5.33
N ASP A 18 6.94 8.16 5.46
CA ASP A 18 6.11 8.15 6.66
C ASP A 18 4.74 7.49 6.37
N PRO A 19 4.52 6.25 6.84
CA PRO A 19 3.25 5.56 6.66
C PRO A 19 2.05 6.35 7.19
N GLY A 20 2.22 7.10 8.28
CA GLY A 20 1.15 7.90 8.88
C GLY A 20 0.75 9.07 7.98
N ALA A 21 1.72 9.74 7.35
CA ALA A 21 1.45 10.82 6.41
C ALA A 21 0.69 10.32 5.17
N VAL A 22 1.09 9.17 4.64
CA VAL A 22 0.43 8.55 3.48
C VAL A 22 -0.98 8.08 3.82
N SER A 23 -1.16 7.40 4.96
CA SER A 23 -2.48 6.97 5.45
C SER A 23 -3.44 8.16 5.63
N ALA A 24 -2.97 9.24 6.27
CA ALA A 24 -3.76 10.45 6.46
C ALA A 24 -4.21 11.08 5.12
N GLU A 25 -3.31 11.13 4.13
CA GLU A 25 -3.64 11.66 2.81
C GLU A 25 -4.64 10.77 2.05
N VAL A 26 -4.44 9.45 2.09
CA VAL A 26 -5.37 8.48 1.48
C VAL A 26 -6.76 8.63 2.10
N ASN A 27 -6.87 8.75 3.43
CA ASN A 27 -8.14 9.00 4.11
C ASN A 27 -8.75 10.34 3.72
N ARG A 28 -7.94 11.39 3.60
CA ARG A 28 -8.39 12.71 3.14
C ARG A 28 -8.95 12.66 1.73
N ILE A 29 -8.35 11.89 0.83
CA ILE A 29 -8.84 11.67 -0.54
C ILE A 29 -10.16 10.88 -0.49
N PHE A 30 -10.18 9.76 0.24
CA PHE A 30 -11.35 8.91 0.40
C PHE A 30 -12.58 9.69 0.91
N LEU A 31 -12.44 10.43 2.02
CA LEU A 31 -13.53 11.20 2.61
C LEU A 31 -13.97 12.40 1.75
N LYS A 32 -13.13 12.90 0.84
CA LYS A 32 -13.54 13.91 -0.15
C LYS A 32 -14.46 13.34 -1.22
N LEU A 33 -14.33 12.06 -1.55
CA LEU A 33 -15.20 11.37 -2.51
C LEU A 33 -16.45 10.80 -1.82
N TYR A 34 -16.31 10.35 -0.57
CA TYR A 34 -17.36 9.68 0.21
C TYR A 34 -17.43 10.25 1.65
N PRO A 35 -18.08 11.42 1.86
CA PRO A 35 -18.02 12.15 3.13
C PRO A 35 -18.61 11.45 4.35
N GLU A 36 -19.63 10.60 4.14
CA GLU A 36 -20.31 9.86 5.21
C GLU A 36 -19.67 8.48 5.50
N SER A 37 -18.60 8.16 4.78
CA SER A 37 -17.93 6.87 4.89
C SER A 37 -16.92 6.83 6.05
N ARG A 38 -16.49 5.60 6.33
CA ARG A 38 -15.66 5.22 7.49
C ARG A 38 -14.27 4.74 7.05
N THR A 39 -13.20 5.23 7.69
CA THR A 39 -11.79 4.96 7.32
C THR A 39 -11.18 3.76 8.03
N GLU A 40 -11.84 3.18 9.02
CA GLU A 40 -11.25 2.19 9.94
C GLU A 40 -10.62 0.99 9.22
N SER A 41 -11.20 0.56 8.09
CA SER A 41 -10.63 -0.51 7.26
C SER A 41 -9.34 -0.11 6.54
N LEU A 42 -9.25 1.14 6.09
CA LEU A 42 -8.04 1.70 5.47
C LEU A 42 -6.95 1.91 6.52
N ASP A 43 -7.33 2.43 7.68
CA ASP A 43 -6.43 2.63 8.83
C ASP A 43 -5.82 1.30 9.28
N LYS A 44 -6.67 0.28 9.45
CA LYS A 44 -6.23 -1.07 9.79
C LYS A 44 -5.29 -1.65 8.73
N ALA A 45 -5.67 -1.58 7.45
CA ALA A 45 -4.84 -2.10 6.37
C ALA A 45 -3.46 -1.44 6.31
N SER A 46 -3.40 -0.11 6.48
CA SER A 46 -2.14 0.64 6.51
C SER A 46 -1.28 0.27 7.71
N SER A 47 -1.88 0.15 8.89
CA SER A 47 -1.18 -0.29 10.11
C SER A 47 -0.64 -1.71 9.98
N ASP A 48 -1.44 -2.64 9.48
CA ASP A 48 -1.05 -4.04 9.30
C ASP A 48 0.09 -4.16 8.28
N ALA A 49 -0.03 -3.51 7.11
CA ALA A 49 1.05 -3.48 6.12
C ALA A 49 2.35 -2.90 6.72
N THR A 50 2.27 -1.78 7.44
CA THR A 50 3.44 -1.16 8.09
C THR A 50 4.11 -2.12 9.08
N ALA A 51 3.33 -2.78 9.94
CA ALA A 51 3.84 -3.75 10.90
C ALA A 51 4.51 -4.94 10.20
N MET A 52 3.94 -5.42 9.10
CA MET A 52 4.53 -6.52 8.33
C MET A 52 5.88 -6.15 7.72
N TYR A 53 5.98 -5.02 7.01
CA TYR A 53 7.25 -4.59 6.42
C TYR A 53 8.34 -4.32 7.47
N ARG A 54 7.96 -3.90 8.69
CA ARG A 54 8.88 -3.70 9.82
C ARG A 54 9.26 -4.99 10.54
N GLY A 55 8.56 -6.10 10.30
CA GLY A 55 8.75 -7.35 11.02
C GLY A 55 8.10 -7.39 12.40
N ASP A 56 7.20 -6.46 12.68
CA ASP A 56 6.41 -6.39 13.93
C ASP A 56 5.15 -7.27 13.87
N PHE A 57 4.84 -7.82 12.69
CA PHE A 57 3.70 -8.73 12.48
C PHE A 57 4.13 -10.19 12.69
N ALA A 58 3.42 -10.89 13.57
CA ALA A 58 3.77 -12.26 13.95
C ALA A 58 3.84 -13.21 12.73
N GLY A 59 4.89 -14.03 12.69
CA GLY A 59 5.09 -15.03 11.62
C GLY A 59 5.84 -14.52 10.39
N PHE A 60 6.23 -13.24 10.35
CA PHE A 60 7.00 -12.65 9.24
C PHE A 60 8.32 -12.06 9.70
N HIS A 61 9.32 -12.10 8.82
CA HIS A 61 10.54 -11.33 8.96
C HIS A 61 10.33 -9.90 8.45
N ALA A 62 11.11 -8.95 8.98
CA ALA A 62 11.22 -7.61 8.41
C ALA A 62 11.63 -7.67 6.92
N CYS A 63 11.17 -6.71 6.13
CA CYS A 63 11.50 -6.64 4.71
C CYS A 63 13.01 -6.53 4.53
N ASP A 64 13.55 -7.37 3.64
CA ASP A 64 14.96 -7.46 3.30
C ASP A 64 15.20 -7.34 1.79
N THR A 65 14.24 -6.77 1.05
CA THR A 65 14.42 -6.37 -0.34
C THR A 65 14.79 -4.89 -0.44
N SER A 66 15.55 -4.51 -1.46
CA SER A 66 16.09 -3.15 -1.61
C SER A 66 15.15 -2.18 -2.35
N TYR A 67 14.05 -2.68 -2.93
CA TYR A 67 13.14 -1.87 -3.75
C TYR A 67 11.68 -2.14 -3.44
N HIS A 68 11.26 -3.41 -3.31
CA HIS A 68 9.91 -3.77 -2.88
C HIS A 68 9.79 -3.62 -1.35
N ASP A 69 10.06 -2.40 -0.87
CA ASP A 69 10.08 -2.02 0.53
C ASP A 69 8.80 -1.24 0.91
N ILE A 70 8.76 -0.78 2.17
CA ILE A 70 7.58 -0.04 2.66
C ILE A 70 7.39 1.28 1.93
N GLN A 71 8.46 1.98 1.55
CA GLN A 71 8.34 3.26 0.86
C GLN A 71 7.70 3.04 -0.51
N HIS A 72 8.17 2.04 -1.27
CA HIS A 72 7.60 1.69 -2.57
C HIS A 72 6.10 1.39 -2.48
N VAL A 73 5.69 0.60 -1.49
CA VAL A 73 4.28 0.26 -1.29
C VAL A 73 3.43 1.47 -0.92
N LEU A 74 3.96 2.40 -0.11
CA LEU A 74 3.29 3.64 0.23
C LEU A 74 3.15 4.58 -0.98
N ASP A 75 4.19 4.69 -1.81
CA ASP A 75 4.14 5.45 -3.08
C ASP A 75 3.03 4.91 -3.99
N VAL A 76 2.98 3.59 -4.20
CA VAL A 76 1.97 2.92 -5.03
C VAL A 76 0.56 3.10 -4.46
N SER A 77 0.41 3.02 -3.13
CA SER A 77 -0.88 3.18 -2.45
C SER A 77 -1.43 4.60 -2.57
N LEU A 78 -0.57 5.61 -2.40
CA LEU A 78 -0.94 7.01 -2.61
C LEU A 78 -1.30 7.27 -4.09
N ALA A 79 -0.52 6.73 -5.02
CA ALA A 79 -0.80 6.83 -6.44
C ALA A 79 -2.16 6.22 -6.80
N MET A 80 -2.48 5.04 -6.27
CA MET A 80 -3.78 4.39 -6.47
C MET A 80 -4.94 5.27 -5.99
N ALA A 81 -4.87 5.82 -4.77
CA ALA A 81 -5.91 6.70 -4.24
C ALA A 81 -6.12 7.94 -5.12
N ARG A 82 -5.04 8.55 -5.62
CA ARG A 82 -5.10 9.72 -6.50
C ARG A 82 -5.62 9.41 -7.90
N LEU A 83 -5.28 8.24 -8.45
CA LEU A 83 -5.83 7.79 -9.73
C LEU A 83 -7.34 7.59 -9.64
N ILE A 84 -7.82 6.97 -8.55
CA ILE A 84 -9.26 6.81 -8.32
C ILE A 84 -9.95 8.16 -8.12
N ASP A 85 -9.37 9.09 -7.36
CA ASP A 85 -9.90 10.45 -7.20
C ASP A 85 -9.99 11.22 -8.52
N GLY A 86 -8.93 11.16 -9.33
CA GLY A 86 -8.94 11.72 -10.67
C GLY A 86 -10.05 11.13 -11.53
N TYR A 87 -10.13 9.79 -11.58
CA TYR A 87 -11.18 9.08 -12.31
C TYR A 87 -12.59 9.51 -11.88
N GLU A 88 -12.90 9.46 -10.58
CA GLU A 88 -14.23 9.78 -10.06
C GLU A 88 -14.64 11.23 -10.31
N ARG A 89 -13.67 12.16 -10.34
CA ARG A 89 -13.93 13.58 -10.63
C ARG A 89 -14.11 13.88 -12.12
N THR A 90 -13.51 13.09 -13.01
CA THR A 90 -13.52 13.35 -14.46
C THR A 90 -14.39 12.40 -15.27
N ARG A 91 -14.95 11.36 -14.66
CA ARG A 91 -15.75 10.35 -15.38
C ARG A 91 -16.96 10.97 -16.08
N VAL A 92 -17.20 10.53 -17.32
CA VAL A 92 -18.40 10.85 -18.11
C VAL A 92 -19.00 9.54 -18.61
N GLY A 93 -20.19 9.17 -18.12
CA GLY A 93 -20.94 8.01 -18.63
C GLY A 93 -20.37 6.62 -18.32
N VAL A 94 -19.34 6.52 -17.46
CA VAL A 94 -18.75 5.23 -17.00
C VAL A 94 -19.23 4.90 -15.58
N GLU A 95 -19.18 3.61 -15.23
CA GLU A 95 -19.54 3.08 -13.91
C GLU A 95 -18.75 3.74 -12.78
N ARG A 96 -19.42 4.00 -11.66
CA ARG A 96 -18.83 4.65 -10.50
C ARG A 96 -17.93 3.67 -9.74
N ILE A 97 -16.76 4.12 -9.33
CA ILE A 97 -16.00 3.47 -8.25
C ILE A 97 -16.64 3.91 -6.94
N ASP A 98 -17.33 2.99 -6.26
CA ASP A 98 -17.94 3.27 -4.97
C ASP A 98 -16.92 3.17 -3.82
N GLU A 99 -17.39 3.39 -2.58
CA GLU A 99 -16.52 3.34 -1.40
C GLU A 99 -15.87 1.97 -1.18
N GLN A 100 -16.53 0.88 -1.58
CA GLN A 100 -16.03 -0.48 -1.40
C GLN A 100 -14.93 -0.77 -2.41
N LEU A 101 -15.13 -0.37 -3.68
CA LEU A 101 -14.13 -0.50 -4.73
C LEU A 101 -12.91 0.42 -4.49
N PHE A 102 -13.11 1.62 -3.94
CA PHE A 102 -11.99 2.46 -3.53
C PHE A 102 -11.13 1.76 -2.47
N LYS A 103 -11.78 1.24 -1.41
CA LYS A 103 -11.11 0.50 -0.34
C LYS A 103 -10.38 -0.71 -0.89
N LEU A 104 -11.02 -1.49 -1.75
CA LEU A 104 -10.42 -2.65 -2.40
C LEU A 104 -9.17 -2.26 -3.19
N GLY A 105 -9.23 -1.19 -3.98
CA GLY A 105 -8.11 -0.70 -4.78
C GLY A 105 -6.91 -0.32 -3.91
N VAL A 106 -7.14 0.48 -2.86
CA VAL A 106 -6.07 0.90 -1.95
C VAL A 106 -5.50 -0.26 -1.13
N VAL A 107 -6.36 -1.15 -0.60
CA VAL A 107 -5.90 -2.34 0.13
C VAL A 107 -5.08 -3.23 -0.80
N THR A 108 -5.53 -3.45 -2.04
CA THR A 108 -4.76 -4.24 -3.01
C THR A 108 -3.40 -3.59 -3.29
N ALA A 109 -3.33 -2.27 -3.42
CA ALA A 109 -2.07 -1.54 -3.59
C ALA A 109 -1.14 -1.67 -2.37
N LEU A 110 -1.66 -1.61 -1.15
CA LEU A 110 -0.88 -1.80 0.08
C LEU A 110 -0.26 -3.21 0.18
N PHE A 111 -0.95 -4.22 -0.36
CA PHE A 111 -0.54 -5.62 -0.20
C PHE A 111 0.01 -6.25 -1.49
N HIS A 112 0.15 -5.51 -2.59
CA HIS A 112 0.52 -6.07 -3.89
C HIS A 112 1.86 -6.83 -3.86
N ASP A 113 2.82 -6.32 -3.09
CA ASP A 113 4.16 -6.89 -2.91
C ASP A 113 4.37 -7.64 -1.60
N ILE A 114 3.31 -7.82 -0.79
CA ILE A 114 3.47 -8.45 0.53
C ILE A 114 4.04 -9.87 0.46
N GLY A 115 3.87 -10.54 -0.68
CA GLY A 115 4.42 -11.88 -0.92
C GLY A 115 5.95 -11.95 -1.01
N TYR A 116 6.65 -10.81 -1.11
CA TYR A 116 8.11 -10.78 -0.95
C TYR A 116 8.55 -11.01 0.49
N LEU A 117 7.70 -10.69 1.48
CA LEU A 117 8.05 -10.89 2.88
C LEU A 117 8.21 -12.39 3.17
N ARG A 118 9.31 -12.71 3.84
CA ARG A 118 9.61 -14.08 4.26
C ARG A 118 8.79 -14.41 5.49
N LYS A 119 8.15 -15.58 5.48
CA LYS A 119 7.57 -16.19 6.67
C LYS A 119 8.66 -16.84 7.50
N VAL A 120 8.45 -16.96 8.81
CA VAL A 120 9.41 -17.60 9.72
C VAL A 120 9.63 -19.09 9.45
N ASP A 121 8.68 -19.73 8.76
CA ASP A 121 8.69 -21.14 8.38
C ASP A 121 9.07 -21.38 6.90
N ASP A 122 9.40 -20.33 6.15
CA ASP A 122 9.91 -20.47 4.79
C ASP A 122 11.23 -21.26 4.80
N LYS A 123 11.47 -22.03 3.72
CA LYS A 123 12.76 -22.68 3.50
C LYS A 123 13.88 -21.61 3.47
N PRO A 124 15.10 -21.94 3.95
CA PRO A 124 16.20 -21.00 3.92
C PRO A 124 16.45 -20.43 2.52
N VAL A 125 16.28 -19.12 2.39
CA VAL A 125 16.58 -18.32 1.20
C VAL A 125 17.36 -17.07 1.63
N PRO A 126 18.21 -16.49 0.77
CA PRO A 126 19.04 -15.34 1.15
C PRO A 126 18.23 -14.10 1.56
N ASN A 127 17.14 -13.82 0.87
CA ASN A 127 16.22 -12.70 1.13
C ASN A 127 14.88 -12.92 0.39
N GLY A 128 13.93 -12.00 0.58
CA GLY A 128 12.60 -12.03 -0.01
C GLY A 128 12.57 -12.02 -1.53
N ALA A 129 13.63 -11.54 -2.21
CA ALA A 129 13.69 -11.53 -3.68
C ALA A 129 13.71 -12.95 -4.29
N ALA A 130 13.96 -13.99 -3.49
CA ALA A 130 13.76 -15.37 -3.90
C ALA A 130 12.30 -15.69 -4.31
N PHE A 131 11.33 -14.87 -3.88
CA PHE A 131 9.91 -15.07 -4.13
C PHE A 131 9.35 -14.28 -5.32
N THR A 132 10.17 -13.58 -6.11
CA THR A 132 9.73 -12.78 -7.27
C THR A 132 8.75 -13.51 -8.19
N LEU A 133 8.96 -14.80 -8.47
CA LEU A 133 8.09 -15.55 -9.38
C LEU A 133 6.73 -15.95 -8.78
N ILE A 134 6.57 -15.84 -7.45
CA ILE A 134 5.39 -16.31 -6.73
C ILE A 134 4.83 -15.28 -5.73
N HIS A 135 5.38 -14.06 -5.67
CA HIS A 135 4.99 -13.03 -4.69
C HIS A 135 3.50 -12.69 -4.81
N VAL A 136 2.96 -12.60 -6.03
CA VAL A 136 1.51 -12.36 -6.24
C VAL A 136 0.66 -13.44 -5.59
N SER A 137 0.98 -14.72 -5.83
CA SER A 137 0.24 -15.84 -5.26
C SER A 137 0.38 -15.91 -3.74
N ARG A 138 1.57 -15.63 -3.20
CA ARG A 138 1.84 -15.55 -1.75
C ARG A 138 1.05 -14.43 -1.10
N GLY A 139 1.00 -13.25 -1.72
CA GLY A 139 0.22 -12.11 -1.23
C GLY A 139 -1.28 -12.36 -1.28
N ALA A 140 -1.77 -12.97 -2.35
CA ALA A 140 -3.17 -13.37 -2.47
C ALA A 140 -3.57 -14.44 -1.44
N GLU A 141 -2.67 -15.36 -1.10
CA GLU A 141 -2.90 -16.33 -0.01
C GLU A 141 -3.00 -15.64 1.35
N PHE A 142 -2.14 -14.65 1.61
CA PHE A 142 -2.18 -13.87 2.84
C PHE A 142 -3.51 -13.11 3.00
N LEU A 143 -3.98 -12.41 1.96
CA LEU A 143 -5.22 -11.63 2.01
C LEU A 143 -6.51 -12.46 2.17
N ARG A 144 -6.44 -13.79 1.98
CA ARG A 144 -7.60 -14.68 2.17
C ARG A 144 -7.80 -15.15 3.61
N GLN A 145 -6.81 -14.95 4.48
CA GLN A 145 -6.83 -15.36 5.89
C GLN A 145 -7.53 -14.31 6.75
#